data_AF-A0A3D0SMR5-F1
#
_entry.id   AF-A0A3D0SMR5-F1
#
_cell.length_a   1.000
_cell.length_b   1.000
_cell.length_c   1.000
_cell.angle_alpha   90.00
_cell.angle_beta   90.00
_cell.angle_gamma   90.00
#
_symmetry.space_group_name_H-M   'P 1'
#
loop_
_entity.id
_entity.type
_entity.pdbx_description
1 polymer ?
#
loop_
_entity_poly.entity_id
_entity_poly.type
_entity_poly.pdbx_seq_one_letter_code
_entity_poly.pdbx_strand_id
1 'polypeptide(L)'
;MMWFSKTQRRKPDRLGPRRRLLRDLLLLLTLTIGSLLIAVFIAGETLRDRLAQEQLQGLAQKTSEDLTGFLQLPENSLRIAQGWGMAGDLNLDDTPALVNRFIPVLENLTKVSALVLADSEGRSFYLTREEQGWFSRQLDAQGNAVWQRWSRPGMQIQERQGQENYDPRSRPWFKGALEIADANAVFWTR
;
A
#
# COMPACT_ATOMS: atom_id res chain seq x y z
N MET A 1 -61.10 -47.31 -77.79
CA MET A 1 -59.89 -48.14 -77.62
C MET A 1 -59.04 -47.49 -76.52
N MET A 2 -58.77 -48.24 -75.45
CA MET A 2 -57.64 -48.19 -74.47
C MET A 2 -57.01 -46.82 -74.13
N TRP A 3 -57.09 -46.27 -72.91
CA TRP A 3 -56.41 -46.62 -71.63
C TRP A 3 -54.89 -46.30 -71.53
N PHE A 4 -54.50 -45.81 -70.33
CA PHE A 4 -53.17 -45.54 -69.72
C PHE A 4 -52.45 -44.22 -70.09
N SER A 5 -51.61 -43.60 -69.25
CA SER A 5 -51.45 -43.44 -67.80
C SER A 5 -50.22 -42.56 -67.58
N LYS A 6 -50.18 -41.75 -66.51
CA LYS A 6 -49.11 -41.73 -65.49
C LYS A 6 -49.25 -40.50 -64.61
N THR A 7 -49.97 -40.66 -63.51
CA THR A 7 -49.82 -39.84 -62.32
C THR A 7 -48.56 -40.27 -61.57
N GLN A 8 -47.53 -39.43 -61.60
CA GLN A 8 -46.37 -39.57 -60.72
C GLN A 8 -46.75 -39.11 -59.31
N ARG A 9 -47.28 -40.03 -58.49
CA ARG A 9 -47.38 -39.81 -57.04
C ARG A 9 -46.01 -40.10 -56.41
N ARG A 10 -45.35 -39.06 -55.90
CA ARG A 10 -44.20 -39.20 -54.98
C ARG A 10 -44.63 -40.04 -53.78
N LYS A 11 -43.90 -41.12 -53.51
CA LYS A 11 -44.00 -41.90 -52.27
C LYS A 11 -43.62 -41.00 -51.09
N PRO A 12 -44.45 -40.86 -50.04
CA PRO A 12 -43.98 -40.34 -48.77
C PRO A 12 -43.19 -41.42 -48.05
N ASP A 13 -41.91 -41.14 -47.75
CA ASP A 13 -41.08 -42.02 -46.94
C ASP A 13 -41.68 -42.20 -45.55
N ARG A 14 -42.10 -43.45 -45.27
CA ARG A 14 -42.61 -43.90 -43.98
C ARG A 14 -41.44 -44.16 -43.03
N LEU A 15 -40.92 -43.11 -42.40
CA LEU A 15 -40.16 -43.27 -41.15
C LEU A 15 -41.17 -43.44 -40.01
N GLY A 16 -41.14 -44.59 -39.32
CA GLY A 16 -42.15 -45.04 -38.37
C GLY A 16 -42.43 -44.07 -37.20
N PRO A 17 -43.63 -44.18 -36.56
CA PRO A 17 -44.10 -43.25 -35.53
C PRO A 17 -43.13 -43.10 -34.34
N ARG A 18 -42.39 -44.17 -34.00
CA ARG A 18 -41.35 -44.15 -32.97
C ARG A 18 -40.18 -43.20 -33.30
N ARG A 19 -39.82 -43.07 -34.58
CA ARG A 19 -38.70 -42.22 -35.03
C ARG A 19 -39.05 -40.72 -34.99
N ARG A 20 -40.33 -40.38 -35.17
CA ARG A 20 -40.84 -39.01 -35.01
C ARG A 20 -40.91 -38.62 -33.53
N LEU A 21 -41.42 -39.50 -32.68
CA LEU A 21 -41.48 -39.28 -31.23
C LEU A 21 -40.08 -39.16 -30.60
N LEU A 22 -39.13 -40.01 -31.01
CA LEU A 22 -37.74 -39.91 -30.57
C LEU A 22 -37.08 -38.62 -31.06
N ARG A 23 -37.38 -38.18 -32.29
CA ARG A 23 -36.87 -36.90 -32.82
C ARG A 23 -37.43 -35.73 -32.04
N ASP A 24 -38.73 -35.71 -31.76
CA ASP A 24 -39.37 -34.60 -31.06
C ASP A 24 -38.95 -34.56 -29.57
N LEU A 25 -38.72 -35.72 -28.94
CA LEU A 25 -38.13 -35.82 -27.59
C LEU A 25 -36.68 -35.34 -27.56
N LEU A 26 -35.86 -35.70 -28.56
CA LEU A 26 -34.48 -35.21 -28.69
C LEU A 26 -34.42 -33.70 -28.95
N LEU A 27 -35.36 -33.17 -29.73
CA LEU A 27 -35.48 -31.72 -29.97
C LEU A 27 -35.87 -30.99 -28.67
N LEU A 28 -36.82 -31.52 -27.90
CA LEU A 28 -37.17 -30.95 -26.60
C LEU A 28 -36.01 -31.00 -25.61
N LEU A 29 -35.29 -32.12 -25.55
CA LEU A 29 -34.14 -32.30 -24.67
C LEU A 29 -32.98 -31.35 -25.02
N THR A 30 -32.67 -31.21 -26.31
CA THR A 30 -31.62 -30.29 -26.76
C THR A 30 -32.00 -28.83 -26.53
N LEU A 31 -33.29 -28.50 -26.66
CA LEU A 31 -33.79 -27.14 -26.43
C LEU A 31 -33.82 -26.78 -24.94
N THR A 32 -34.20 -27.71 -24.06
CA THR A 32 -34.14 -27.48 -22.61
C THR A 32 -32.71 -27.37 -22.11
N ILE A 33 -31.82 -28.29 -22.53
CA ILE A 33 -30.38 -28.22 -22.21
C ILE A 33 -29.78 -26.92 -22.75
N GLY A 34 -30.10 -26.54 -23.98
CA GLY A 34 -29.67 -25.28 -24.59
C GLY A 34 -30.13 -24.06 -23.79
N SER A 35 -31.40 -24.02 -23.37
CA SER A 35 -31.92 -22.91 -22.56
C SER A 35 -31.26 -22.84 -21.18
N LEU A 36 -30.96 -24.00 -20.58
CA LEU A 36 -30.28 -24.07 -19.29
C LEU A 36 -28.85 -23.53 -19.39
N LEU A 37 -28.14 -23.90 -20.45
CA LEU A 37 -26.78 -23.42 -20.72
C LEU A 37 -26.74 -21.91 -21.00
N ILE A 38 -27.72 -21.37 -21.74
CA ILE A 38 -27.83 -19.92 -22.01
C ILE A 38 -28.13 -19.16 -20.70
N ALA A 39 -29.04 -19.67 -19.88
CA ALA A 39 -29.35 -19.07 -18.58
C ALA A 39 -28.13 -19.05 -17.65
N VAL A 40 -27.38 -20.15 -17.60
CA VAL A 40 -26.12 -20.25 -16.83
C VAL A 40 -25.04 -19.33 -17.39
N PHE A 41 -24.94 -19.17 -18.72
CA PHE A 41 -23.96 -18.29 -19.36
C PHE A 41 -24.23 -16.81 -19.04
N ILE A 42 -25.48 -16.36 -19.15
CA ILE A 42 -25.88 -14.98 -18.82
C ILE A 42 -25.71 -14.70 -17.32
N ALA A 43 -26.08 -15.66 -16.45
CA ALA A 43 -25.88 -15.53 -15.01
C ALA A 43 -24.38 -15.48 -14.64
N GLY A 44 -23.54 -16.26 -15.33
CA GLY A 44 -22.10 -16.33 -15.11
C GLY A 44 -21.35 -15.02 -15.37
N GLU A 45 -21.80 -14.20 -16.33
CA GLU A 45 -21.23 -12.86 -16.56
C GLU A 45 -21.58 -11.90 -15.42
N THR A 46 -22.84 -11.88 -14.98
CA THR A 46 -23.27 -11.00 -13.86
C THR A 46 -22.70 -11.40 -12.49
N LEU A 47 -22.34 -12.67 -12.29
CA LEU A 47 -21.72 -13.16 -11.05
C LEU A 47 -20.21 -12.84 -10.98
N ARG A 48 -19.53 -12.78 -12.14
CA ARG A 48 -18.10 -12.44 -12.22
C ARG A 48 -17.83 -10.97 -11.89
N ASP A 49 -18.65 -10.05 -12.41
CA ASP A 49 -18.44 -8.62 -12.21
C ASP A 49 -18.72 -8.17 -10.76
N ARG A 50 -19.70 -8.80 -10.09
CA ARG A 50 -20.02 -8.48 -8.69
C ARG A 50 -19.04 -9.07 -7.69
N LEU A 51 -18.55 -10.30 -7.92
CA LEU A 51 -17.52 -10.91 -7.07
C LEU A 51 -16.16 -10.21 -7.20
N ALA A 52 -15.82 -9.70 -8.39
CA ALA A 52 -14.61 -8.92 -8.61
C ALA A 52 -14.69 -7.53 -7.95
N GLN A 53 -15.80 -6.82 -8.06
CA GLN A 53 -15.96 -5.49 -7.46
C GLN A 53 -16.02 -5.51 -5.93
N GLU A 54 -16.68 -6.48 -5.29
CA GLU A 54 -16.75 -6.56 -3.83
C GLU A 54 -15.40 -6.95 -3.20
N GLN A 55 -14.62 -7.83 -3.85
CA GLN A 55 -13.26 -8.14 -3.39
C GLN A 55 -12.27 -7.00 -3.64
N LEU A 56 -12.37 -6.30 -4.79
CA LEU A 56 -11.50 -5.16 -5.10
C LEU A 56 -11.80 -3.92 -4.25
N GLN A 57 -13.07 -3.62 -3.95
CA GLN A 57 -13.43 -2.54 -3.04
C GLN A 57 -13.04 -2.87 -1.59
N GLY A 58 -13.23 -4.12 -1.14
CA GLY A 58 -12.75 -4.56 0.17
C GLY A 58 -11.22 -4.52 0.30
N LEU A 59 -10.48 -4.89 -0.76
CA LEU A 59 -9.01 -4.80 -0.81
C LEU A 59 -8.51 -3.35 -0.86
N ALA A 60 -9.15 -2.47 -1.65
CA ALA A 60 -8.78 -1.06 -1.74
C ALA A 60 -9.11 -0.26 -0.47
N GLN A 61 -10.29 -0.52 0.12
CA GLN A 61 -10.71 0.09 1.39
C GLN A 61 -9.78 -0.33 2.53
N LYS A 62 -9.51 -1.63 2.65
CA LYS A 62 -8.58 -2.16 3.66
C LYS A 62 -7.15 -1.66 3.47
N THR A 63 -6.68 -1.54 2.22
CA THR A 63 -5.37 -0.94 1.91
C THR A 63 -5.33 0.55 2.28
N SER A 64 -6.41 1.30 2.04
CA SER A 64 -6.49 2.72 2.40
C SER A 64 -6.58 2.94 3.92
N GLU A 65 -7.31 2.09 4.64
CA GLU A 65 -7.42 2.12 6.10
C GLU A 65 -6.09 1.72 6.76
N ASP A 66 -5.42 0.69 6.25
CA ASP A 66 -4.09 0.28 6.69
C ASP A 66 -3.04 1.39 6.43
N LEU A 67 -3.10 2.07 5.27
CA LEU A 67 -2.22 3.21 4.97
C LEU A 67 -2.50 4.43 5.86
N THR A 68 -3.76 4.71 6.16
CA THR A 68 -4.13 5.83 7.02
C THR A 68 -3.66 5.57 8.45
N GLY A 69 -3.91 4.37 8.99
CA GLY A 69 -3.40 3.96 10.30
C GLY A 69 -1.87 3.92 10.34
N PHE A 70 -1.21 3.53 9.24
CA PHE A 70 0.24 3.52 9.12
C PHE A 70 0.86 4.91 9.23
N LEU A 71 0.25 5.95 8.65
CA LEU A 71 0.78 7.32 8.68
C LEU A 71 0.38 8.08 9.96
N GLN A 72 -0.79 7.79 10.53
CA GLN A 72 -1.27 8.46 11.75
C GLN A 72 -0.31 8.36 12.93
N LEU A 73 0.29 7.18 13.14
CA LEU A 73 1.17 6.96 14.28
C LEU A 73 2.48 7.76 14.17
N PRO A 74 3.23 7.71 13.05
CA PRO A 74 4.36 8.62 12.80
C PRO A 74 3.99 10.11 12.89
N GLU A 75 2.83 10.53 12.37
CA GLU A 75 2.40 11.94 12.46
C GLU A 75 2.17 12.39 13.90
N ASN A 76 1.54 11.55 14.73
CA ASN A 76 1.37 11.83 16.16
C ASN A 76 2.72 11.97 16.86
N SER A 77 3.66 11.06 16.58
CA SER A 77 5.01 11.14 17.14
C SER A 77 5.78 12.37 16.66
N LEU A 78 5.63 12.77 15.40
CA LEU A 78 6.22 14.01 14.86
C LEU A 78 5.66 15.26 15.57
N ARG A 79 4.34 15.33 15.81
CA ARG A 79 3.73 16.44 16.56
C ARG A 79 4.25 16.53 17.99
N ILE A 80 4.42 15.39 18.66
CA ILE A 80 5.02 15.36 20.01
C ILE A 80 6.47 15.88 19.96
N ALA A 81 7.26 15.42 18.99
CA ALA A 81 8.65 15.87 18.82
C ALA A 81 8.72 17.38 18.50
N GLN A 82 7.82 17.88 17.67
CA GLN A 82 7.69 19.31 17.39
C GLN A 82 7.35 20.10 18.66
N GLY A 83 6.43 19.61 19.49
CA GLY A 83 6.10 20.22 20.78
C GLY A 83 7.32 20.35 21.69
N TRP A 84 8.16 19.31 21.78
CA TRP A 84 9.43 19.38 22.52
C TRP A 84 10.41 20.38 21.90
N GLY A 85 10.47 20.45 20.57
CA GLY A 85 11.29 21.43 19.86
C GLY A 85 10.87 22.86 20.17
N MET A 86 9.57 23.15 20.14
CA MET A 86 9.01 24.46 20.47
C MET A 86 9.20 24.84 21.95
N ALA A 87 9.21 23.86 22.84
CA ALA A 87 9.49 24.06 24.27
C ALA A 87 10.99 24.30 24.56
N GLY A 88 11.88 24.07 23.58
CA GLY A 88 13.33 24.15 23.77
C GLY A 88 13.93 22.91 24.45
N ASP A 89 13.17 21.81 24.54
CA ASP A 89 13.60 20.58 25.21
C ASP A 89 14.50 19.70 24.32
N LEU A 90 14.73 20.09 23.06
CA LEU A 90 15.56 19.37 22.10
C LEU A 90 16.85 20.15 21.85
N ASN A 91 17.93 19.73 22.53
CA ASN A 91 19.26 20.24 22.26
C ASN A 91 19.96 19.35 21.22
N LEU A 92 20.20 19.89 20.01
CA LEU A 92 20.91 19.18 18.94
C LEU A 92 22.37 18.86 19.28
N ASP A 93 22.92 19.52 20.30
CA ASP A 93 24.29 19.30 20.76
C ASP A 93 24.42 18.26 21.88
N ASP A 94 23.30 17.79 22.44
CA ASP A 94 23.27 16.75 23.46
C ASP A 94 22.78 15.41 22.87
N THR A 95 23.66 14.79 22.10
CA THR A 95 23.37 13.50 21.47
C THR A 95 22.91 12.43 22.47
N PRO A 96 23.56 12.22 23.64
CA PRO A 96 23.08 11.26 24.63
C PRO A 96 21.64 11.49 25.09
N ALA A 97 21.23 12.75 25.32
CA ALA A 97 19.86 13.06 25.68
C ALA A 97 18.86 12.75 24.55
N LEU A 98 19.21 13.08 23.31
CA LEU A 98 18.37 12.79 22.14
C LEU A 98 18.23 11.28 21.91
N VAL A 99 19.33 10.52 22.00
CA VAL A 99 19.33 9.06 21.88
C VAL A 99 18.44 8.43 22.95
N ASN A 100 18.57 8.86 24.22
CA ASN A 100 17.74 8.36 25.31
C ASN A 100 16.25 8.67 25.11
N ARG A 101 15.93 9.80 24.49
CA ARG A 101 14.56 10.20 24.21
C ARG A 101 13.95 9.45 23.02
N PHE A 102 14.69 9.32 21.91
CA PHE A 102 14.13 8.87 20.64
C PHE A 102 14.32 7.38 20.34
N ILE A 103 15.26 6.68 20.97
CA ILE A 103 15.32 5.21 20.83
C ILE A 103 13.98 4.55 21.21
N PRO A 104 13.39 4.81 22.41
CA PRO A 104 12.11 4.19 22.77
C PRO A 104 10.98 4.53 21.80
N VAL A 105 10.98 5.73 21.23
CA VAL A 105 10.01 6.14 20.20
C VAL A 105 10.18 5.27 18.95
N LEU A 106 11.40 5.16 18.42
CA LEU A 106 11.68 4.36 17.23
C LEU A 106 11.50 2.84 17.45
N GLU A 107 11.66 2.34 18.68
CA GLU A 107 11.29 0.96 19.06
C GLU A 107 9.80 0.67 18.91
N ASN A 108 8.95 1.65 19.23
CA ASN A 108 7.50 1.52 19.00
C ASN A 108 7.14 1.74 17.53
N LEU A 109 7.91 2.57 16.80
CA LEU A 109 7.72 2.85 15.38
C LEU A 109 8.56 1.93 14.49
N THR A 110 8.36 0.62 14.57
CA THR A 110 9.20 -0.40 13.87
C THR A 110 9.28 -0.24 12.35
N LYS A 111 8.36 0.52 11.74
CA LYS A 111 8.33 0.80 10.30
C LYS A 111 9.02 2.10 9.90
N VAL A 112 9.40 2.94 10.86
CA VAL A 112 10.19 4.15 10.62
C VAL A 112 11.66 3.77 10.56
N SER A 113 12.31 4.09 9.45
CA SER A 113 13.72 3.75 9.21
C SER A 113 14.66 4.63 10.03
N ALA A 114 14.39 5.93 10.08
CA ALA A 114 15.24 6.90 10.76
C ALA A 114 14.45 8.13 11.23
N LEU A 115 15.05 8.84 12.18
CA LEU A 115 14.60 10.14 12.66
C LEU A 115 15.66 11.18 12.34
N VAL A 116 15.23 12.36 11.89
CA VAL A 116 16.10 13.49 11.60
C VAL A 116 15.53 14.75 12.26
N LEU A 117 16.38 15.46 13.00
CA LEU A 117 16.10 16.79 13.53
C LEU A 117 17.08 17.77 12.88
N ALA A 118 16.64 18.99 12.60
CA ALA A 118 17.51 20.05 12.16
C ALA A 118 16.94 21.42 12.52
N ASP A 119 17.81 22.42 12.53
CA ASP A 119 17.45 23.81 12.74
C ASP A 119 17.83 24.72 11.56
N SER A 120 17.47 25.99 11.66
CA SER A 120 17.78 27.03 10.67
C SER A 120 19.27 27.39 10.60
N GLU A 121 20.06 27.05 11.62
CA GLU A 121 21.51 27.29 11.63
C GLU A 121 22.26 26.26 10.79
N GLY A 122 21.63 25.12 10.50
CA GLY A 122 22.20 24.03 9.70
C GLY A 122 22.68 22.86 10.56
N ARG A 123 22.46 22.90 11.87
CA ARG A 123 22.74 21.76 12.74
C ARG A 123 21.75 20.65 12.45
N SER A 124 22.18 19.39 12.58
CA SER A 124 21.28 18.25 12.46
C SER A 124 21.65 17.09 13.37
N PHE A 125 20.63 16.35 13.77
CA PHE A 125 20.74 15.07 14.45
C PHE A 125 20.03 14.00 13.62
N TYR A 126 20.68 12.86 13.43
CA TYR A 126 20.15 11.70 12.72
C TYR A 126 20.23 10.48 13.63
N LEU A 127 19.19 9.65 13.65
CA LEU A 127 19.14 8.40 14.41
C LEU A 127 18.49 7.30 13.57
N THR A 128 19.14 6.15 13.47
CA THR A 128 18.62 4.96 12.79
C THR A 128 18.95 3.70 13.57
N ARG A 129 18.15 2.67 13.34
CA ARG A 129 18.44 1.31 13.81
C ARG A 129 19.51 0.67 12.92
N GLU A 130 20.43 -0.08 13.51
CA GLU A 130 21.36 -0.99 12.84
C GLU A 130 21.08 -2.44 13.32
N GLU A 131 21.71 -3.45 12.68
CA GLU A 131 21.53 -4.86 13.08
C GLU A 131 21.90 -5.14 14.55
N GLN A 132 22.91 -4.43 15.07
CA GLN A 132 23.44 -4.63 16.42
C GLN A 132 23.35 -3.36 17.27
N GLY A 133 22.21 -2.65 17.20
CA GLY A 133 21.92 -1.50 18.03
C GLY A 133 21.48 -0.29 17.22
N TRP A 134 22.11 0.84 17.48
CA TRP A 134 21.72 2.13 16.92
C TRP A 134 22.91 2.92 16.42
N PHE A 135 22.65 3.71 15.39
CA PHE A 135 23.59 4.66 14.85
C PHE A 135 23.01 6.06 14.93
N SER A 136 23.80 6.98 15.45
CA SER A 136 23.48 8.40 15.43
C SER A 136 24.55 9.20 14.71
N ARG A 137 24.12 10.34 14.18
CA ARG A 137 25.02 11.39 13.69
C ARG A 137 24.55 12.74 14.19
N GLN A 138 25.45 13.46 14.82
CA GLN A 138 25.34 14.90 15.03
C GLN A 138 26.15 15.63 13.98
N LEU A 139 25.63 16.74 13.48
CA LEU A 139 26.30 17.63 12.54
C LEU A 139 26.10 19.07 13.03
N ASP A 140 27.19 19.83 13.14
CA ASP A 140 27.13 21.25 13.47
C ASP A 140 26.98 22.13 12.21
N ALA A 141 26.83 23.44 12.42
CA ALA A 141 26.68 24.41 11.33
C ALA A 141 27.95 24.61 10.49
N GLN A 142 29.11 24.14 10.96
CA GLN A 142 30.39 24.21 10.25
C GLN A 142 30.68 22.94 9.44
N GLY A 143 29.82 21.92 9.53
CA GLY A 143 29.97 20.65 8.85
C GLY A 143 30.82 19.64 9.61
N ASN A 144 31.14 19.89 10.90
CA ASN A 144 31.77 18.88 11.73
C ASN A 144 30.72 17.86 12.15
N ALA A 145 31.03 16.59 11.92
CA ALA A 145 30.15 15.47 12.18
C ALA A 145 30.73 14.56 13.26
N VAL A 146 29.86 14.12 14.16
CA VAL A 146 30.14 13.10 15.17
C VAL A 146 29.20 11.92 14.92
N TRP A 147 29.78 10.78 14.56
CA TRP A 147 29.06 9.52 14.35
C TRP A 147 29.27 8.62 15.55
N GLN A 148 28.18 8.09 16.09
CA GLN A 148 28.22 7.25 17.28
C GLN A 148 27.39 5.99 17.08
N ARG A 149 27.87 4.88 17.65
CA ARG A 149 27.10 3.65 17.78
C ARG A 149 26.72 3.41 19.22
N TRP A 150 25.52 2.87 19.41
CA TRP A 150 24.93 2.62 20.72
C TRP A 150 24.40 1.20 20.76
N SER A 151 24.69 0.46 21.82
CA SER A 151 24.07 -0.85 22.04
C SER A 151 22.64 -0.71 22.58
N ARG A 152 22.39 0.34 23.38
CA ARG A 152 21.11 0.69 24.00
C ARG A 152 21.13 2.17 24.44
N PRO A 153 19.99 2.76 24.84
CA PRO A 153 19.95 4.09 25.42
C PRO A 153 21.05 4.29 26.49
N GLY A 154 21.84 5.34 26.34
CA GLY A 154 22.89 5.72 27.29
C GLY A 154 24.15 4.86 27.24
N MET A 155 24.26 3.89 26.32
CA MET A 155 25.42 3.01 26.20
C MET A 155 26.07 3.14 24.83
N GLN A 156 26.93 4.15 24.70
CA GLN A 156 27.78 4.37 23.53
C GLN A 156 28.88 3.30 23.48
N ILE A 157 29.10 2.73 22.30
CA ILE A 157 30.11 1.68 22.06
C ILE A 157 31.16 2.11 21.03
N GLN A 158 30.88 3.14 20.24
CA GLN A 158 31.82 3.67 19.26
C GLN A 158 31.57 5.15 19.01
N GLU A 159 32.63 5.87 18.69
CA GLU A 159 32.60 7.24 18.18
C GLU A 159 33.58 7.41 17.02
N ARG A 160 33.21 8.25 16.07
CA ARG A 160 34.10 8.77 15.04
C ARG A 160 33.75 10.23 14.80
N GLN A 161 34.76 11.07 14.62
CA GLN A 161 34.59 12.47 14.24
C GLN A 161 35.13 12.71 12.83
N GLY A 162 34.64 13.73 12.16
CA GLY A 162 35.12 14.14 10.85
C GLY A 162 34.31 15.29 10.28
N GLN A 163 34.36 15.44 8.96
CA GLN A 163 33.58 16.44 8.24
C GLN A 163 32.60 15.77 7.30
N GLU A 164 31.42 16.35 7.15
CA GLU A 164 30.42 15.91 6.19
C GLU A 164 29.86 17.10 5.41
N ASN A 165 29.84 16.98 4.09
CA ASN A 165 29.20 17.97 3.22
C ASN A 165 27.70 17.66 3.09
N TYR A 166 26.96 17.87 4.19
CA TYR A 166 25.52 17.72 4.26
C TYR A 166 24.90 19.01 4.81
N ASP A 167 23.89 19.56 4.15
CA ASP A 167 23.14 20.72 4.66
C ASP A 167 21.65 20.36 4.77
N PRO A 168 21.08 20.28 6.00
CA PRO A 168 19.67 19.96 6.19
C PRO A 168 18.74 21.01 5.56
N ARG A 169 19.15 22.28 5.46
CA ARG A 169 18.33 23.38 4.94
C ARG A 169 18.12 23.30 3.43
N SER A 170 19.02 22.61 2.74
CA SER A 170 18.89 22.33 1.31
C SER A 170 17.83 21.28 0.99
N ARG A 171 17.42 20.48 1.98
CA ARG A 171 16.61 19.28 1.79
C ARG A 171 15.13 19.61 1.57
N PRO A 172 14.42 18.85 0.70
CA PRO A 172 13.00 19.09 0.44
C PRO A 172 12.12 19.00 1.69
N TRP A 173 12.39 18.05 2.59
CA TRP A 173 11.62 17.88 3.82
C TRP A 173 11.76 19.09 4.76
N PHE A 174 12.93 19.72 4.79
CA PHE A 174 13.18 20.88 5.64
C PHE A 174 12.48 22.12 5.09
N LYS A 175 12.65 22.37 3.78
CA LYS A 175 11.98 23.49 3.10
C LYS A 175 10.46 23.37 3.20
N GLY A 176 9.93 22.19 2.91
CA GLY A 176 8.50 21.95 3.01
C GLY A 176 7.95 22.10 4.43
N ALA A 177 8.70 21.70 5.47
CA ALA A 177 8.30 21.94 6.85
C ALA A 177 8.19 23.43 7.20
N LEU A 178 9.05 24.29 6.63
CA LEU A 178 9.00 25.73 6.82
C LEU A 178 7.88 26.43 6.04
N GLU A 179 7.37 25.82 4.98
CA GLU A 179 6.29 26.37 4.14
C GLU A 179 4.89 26.11 4.70
N ILE A 180 4.77 25.25 5.72
CA ILE A 180 3.48 24.94 6.34
C ILE A 180 3.00 26.13 7.19
N ALA A 181 1.79 26.60 6.91
CA ALA A 181 1.12 27.64 7.69
C ALA A 181 0.45 27.13 8.99
N ASP A 182 -0.04 25.89 8.98
CA ASP A 182 -0.64 25.24 10.16
C ASP A 182 0.41 24.49 10.96
N ALA A 183 0.72 24.95 12.17
CA ALA A 183 1.70 24.31 13.04
C ALA A 183 1.41 22.81 13.32
N ASN A 184 0.18 22.33 13.16
CA ASN A 184 -0.18 20.92 13.38
C ASN A 184 -0.11 20.04 12.12
N ALA A 185 0.10 20.63 10.94
CA ALA A 185 0.17 19.89 9.69
C ALA A 185 1.57 19.30 9.47
N VAL A 186 1.63 18.18 8.74
CA VAL A 186 2.87 17.46 8.41
C VAL A 186 3.14 17.57 6.91
N PHE A 187 4.37 17.92 6.54
CA PHE A 187 4.79 17.99 5.14
C PHE A 187 5.38 16.65 4.71
N TRP A 188 4.80 16.06 3.68
CA TRP A 188 5.29 14.83 3.07
C TRP A 188 6.05 15.14 1.78
N THR A 189 7.31 14.72 1.70
CA THR A 189 8.06 14.74 0.44
C THR A 189 7.57 13.62 -0.49
N ARG A 190 7.42 13.93 -1.79
CA ARG A 190 7.07 12.96 -2.83
C ARG A 190 8.29 12.26 -3.42
#